data_AF-A0A849R4N6-F1
#
_entry.id   AF-A0A849R4N6-F1
#
_cell.length_a   1.000
_cell.length_b   1.000
_cell.length_c   1.000
_cell.angle_alpha   90.00
_cell.angle_beta   90.00
_cell.angle_gamma   90.00
#
_symmetry.space_group_name_H-M   'P 1'
#
loop_
_entity.id
_entity.type
_entity.pdbx_description
1 polymer ?
#
loop_
_entity_poly.entity_id
_entity_poly.type
_entity_poly.pdbx_seq_one_letter_code
_entity_poly.pdbx_strand_id
1 'polypeptide(L)' 'MDAGNLKPIAEVIRKQYPNATVIVCADNDPVGIEKATVAAFACDGLFIAPPTEGMDFNDFINVGGKVYG' A
#
# COMPACT_ATOMS: atom_id res chain seq x y z
N MET A 1 9.69 11.05 3.52
CA MET A 1 9.23 9.87 2.76
C MET A 1 8.09 10.31 1.84
N ASP A 2 8.38 10.42 0.54
CA ASP A 2 7.45 10.98 -0.46
C ASP A 2 6.54 9.90 -1.06
N ALA A 3 5.45 9.57 -0.36
CA ALA A 3 4.35 8.77 -0.91
C ALA A 3 3.38 9.61 -1.80
N GLY A 4 3.79 10.81 -2.24
CA GLY A 4 2.95 11.73 -3.04
C GLY A 4 2.64 11.23 -4.46
N ASN A 5 3.36 10.23 -4.95
CA ASN A 5 3.19 9.62 -6.28
C ASN A 5 2.36 8.33 -6.27
N LEU A 6 1.90 7.84 -5.11
CA LEU A 6 1.18 6.57 -5.01
C LEU A 6 -0.10 6.56 -5.84
N LYS A 7 -0.87 7.66 -5.81
CA LYS A 7 -2.11 7.80 -6.59
C LYS A 7 -1.86 7.78 -8.11
N PRO A 8 -0.98 8.62 -8.68
CA PRO A 8 -0.64 8.54 -10.11
C PRO A 8 -0.19 7.14 -10.56
N ILE A 9 0.60 6.45 -9.73
CA ILE A 9 1.06 5.09 -10.02
C ILE A 9 -0.11 4.11 -10.01
N ALA A 10 -0.99 4.17 -9.02
CA ALA A 10 -2.16 3.31 -8.91
C ALA A 10 -3.11 3.45 -10.11
N GLU A 11 -3.34 4.68 -10.58
CA GLU A 11 -4.15 4.95 -11.78
C GLU A 11 -3.51 4.36 -13.05
N VAL A 12 -2.19 4.45 -13.19
CA VAL A 12 -1.46 3.85 -14.32
C VAL A 12 -1.54 2.32 -14.28
N ILE A 13 -1.36 1.70 -13.11
CA ILE A 13 -1.47 0.25 -12.95
C ILE A 13 -2.88 -0.24 -13.32
N ARG A 14 -3.94 0.44 -12.85
CA ARG A 14 -5.31 0.05 -13.23
C ARG A 14 -5.56 0.19 -14.72
N LYS A 15 -5.03 1.23 -15.38
CA LYS A 15 -5.15 1.38 -16.84
C LYS A 15 -4.45 0.25 -17.60
N GLN A 16 -3.27 -0.17 -17.11
CA GLN A 16 -2.47 -1.21 -17.77
C GLN A 16 -3.01 -2.62 -17.49
N TYR A 17 -3.57 -2.84 -16.30
CA TYR A 17 -4.13 -4.12 -15.85
C TYR A 17 -5.56 -3.96 -15.32
N PRO A 18 -6.56 -3.75 -16.20
CA PRO A 18 -7.93 -3.45 -15.78
C PRO A 18 -8.55 -4.53 -14.89
N ASN A 19 -8.15 -5.78 -15.05
CA ASN A 19 -8.71 -6.93 -14.33
C ASN A 19 -7.81 -7.46 -13.21
N ALA A 20 -6.62 -6.87 -12.99
CA ALA A 20 -5.74 -7.34 -11.94
C ALA A 20 -6.23 -6.86 -10.56
N THR A 21 -6.01 -7.70 -9.55
CA THR A 21 -6.15 -7.27 -8.16
C THR A 21 -4.93 -6.43 -7.80
N VAL A 22 -5.16 -5.16 -7.44
CA VAL A 22 -4.11 -4.24 -6.99
C VAL A 22 -4.15 -4.18 -5.47
N ILE A 23 -3.03 -4.50 -4.84
CA ILE A 23 -2.84 -4.40 -3.39
C ILE A 23 -1.74 -3.39 -3.12
N VAL A 24 -2.07 -2.33 -2.38
CA VAL A 24 -1.14 -1.27 -1.98
C VAL A 24 -0.57 -1.61 -0.60
N CYS A 25 0.75 -1.76 -0.51
CA CYS A 25 1.44 -1.93 0.77
C CYS A 25 1.72 -0.56 1.38
N ALA A 26 1.10 -0.27 2.52
CA ALA A 26 1.22 0.97 3.27
C ALA A 26 2.12 0.81 4.49
N ASP A 27 2.82 1.87 4.86
CA ASP A 27 3.43 1.99 6.19
C ASP A 27 2.32 2.19 7.23
N ASN A 28 2.44 1.59 8.42
CA ASN A 28 1.44 1.74 9.47
C ASN A 28 1.65 3.05 10.26
N ASP A 29 1.65 4.18 9.56
CA ASP A 29 1.58 5.52 10.14
C ASP A 29 0.40 6.31 9.53
N PRO A 30 -0.10 7.36 10.19
CA PRO A 30 -1.27 8.09 9.71
C PRO A 30 -1.16 8.60 8.27
N VAL A 31 0.04 9.01 7.85
CA VAL A 31 0.28 9.55 6.49
C VAL A 31 0.36 8.42 5.47
N GLY A 32 1.00 7.31 5.81
CA GLY A 32 1.07 6.09 5.00
C GLY A 32 -0.31 5.51 4.71
N ILE A 33 -1.14 5.37 5.75
CA ILE A 33 -2.51 4.86 5.65
C ILE A 33 -3.39 5.79 4.78
N GLU A 34 -3.33 7.11 4.99
CA GLU A 34 -4.12 8.07 4.21
C GLU A 34 -3.79 7.97 2.71
N LYS A 35 -2.49 7.97 2.37
CA LYS A 35 -2.04 7.92 0.98
C LYS A 35 -2.35 6.59 0.31
N ALA A 36 -2.18 5.48 1.04
CA ALA A 36 -2.52 4.16 0.53
C ALA A 36 -4.03 4.01 0.30
N THR A 37 -4.86 4.58 1.18
CA THR A 37 -6.31 4.61 1.02
C THR A 37 -6.70 5.37 -0.26
N VAL A 38 -6.13 6.55 -0.49
CA VAL A 38 -6.40 7.34 -1.70
C VAL A 38 -5.97 6.60 -2.97
N ALA A 39 -4.82 5.92 -2.94
CA ALA A 39 -4.31 5.15 -4.05
C ALA A 39 -5.17 3.91 -4.34
N ALA A 40 -5.52 3.13 -3.32
CA ALA A 40 -6.40 1.97 -3.42
C ALA A 40 -7.77 2.37 -3.98
N PHE A 41 -8.34 3.48 -3.50
CA PHE A 41 -9.61 3.98 -4.02
C PHE A 41 -9.51 4.40 -5.49
N ALA A 42 -8.42 5.08 -5.89
CA ALA A 42 -8.22 5.51 -7.27
C ALA A 42 -8.07 4.35 -8.26
N CYS A 43 -7.61 3.19 -7.78
CA CYS A 43 -7.44 2.00 -8.60
C CYS A 43 -8.46 0.90 -8.32
N ASP A 44 -9.54 1.12 -7.57
CA ASP A 44 -10.47 0.04 -7.15
C ASP A 44 -9.70 -1.19 -6.59
N GLY A 45 -8.74 -0.91 -5.72
CA GLY A 45 -7.83 -1.87 -5.12
C GLY A 45 -8.02 -1.98 -3.61
N LEU A 46 -7.17 -2.78 -3.00
CA LEU A 46 -7.09 -2.94 -1.55
C LEU A 46 -5.77 -2.35 -1.05
N PHE A 47 -5.69 -2.06 0.25
CA PHE A 47 -4.41 -1.77 0.90
C PHE A 47 -4.21 -2.67 2.11
N ILE A 48 -2.94 -2.92 2.42
CA ILE A 48 -2.51 -3.66 3.60
C ILE A 48 -1.46 -2.83 4.35
N ALA A 49 -1.44 -2.91 5.66
CA ALA A 49 -0.42 -2.29 6.51
C ALA A 49 0.04 -3.29 7.58
N PRO A 50 1.27 -3.17 8.10
CA PRO A 50 1.73 -3.97 9.24
C PRO A 50 0.83 -3.81 10.47
N PRO A 51 0.72 -4.81 11.34
CA PRO A 51 -0.18 -4.75 12.50
C PRO A 51 0.26 -3.74 13.57
N THR A 52 1.54 -3.33 13.57
CA THR A 52 2.13 -2.46 14.60
C THR A 52 2.26 -1.03 14.08
N GLU A 53 1.76 -0.06 14.83
CA GLU A 53 1.88 1.36 14.49
C GLU A 53 3.35 1.80 14.45
N GLY A 54 3.71 2.60 13.44
CA GLY A 54 5.08 3.06 13.18
C GLY A 54 5.98 2.02 12.51
N MET A 55 5.45 0.85 12.13
CA MET A 55 6.19 -0.22 11.47
C MET A 55 5.93 -0.19 9.95
N ASP A 56 6.99 -0.33 9.16
CA ASP A 56 6.90 -0.61 7.73
C ASP A 56 7.01 -2.12 7.44
N PHE A 57 6.82 -2.53 6.18
CA PHE A 57 6.93 -3.94 5.82
C PHE A 57 8.37 -4.50 5.94
N ASN A 58 9.40 -3.66 5.82
CA ASN A 58 10.79 -4.10 5.99
C ASN A 58 11.06 -4.44 7.45
N ASP A 59 10.60 -3.60 8.38
CA ASP A 59 10.66 -3.83 9.82
C ASP A 59 9.86 -5.07 10.21
N PHE A 60 8.66 -5.23 9.63
CA PHE A 60 7.83 -6.41 9.87
C PHE A 60 8.52 -7.72 9.45
N ILE A 61 9.20 -7.75 8.30
CA ILE A 61 9.98 -8.91 7.84
C ILE A 61 11.19 -9.15 8.75
N ASN A 62 11.88 -8.08 9.17
CA ASN A 62 13.05 -8.18 10.04
C ASN A 62 12.72 -8.76 11.43
N VAL A 63 11.50 -8.53 11.95
CA VAL A 63 11.05 -9.15 13.21
C VAL A 63 10.48 -10.57 13.03
N GLY A 64 10.61 -11.16 11.83
CA GLY A 64 10.14 -12.51 11.53
C GLY A 64 8.66 -12.60 11.13
N GLY A 65 8.03 -11.47 10.82
CA GLY A 65 6.68 -11.42 10.27
C GLY A 65 6.62 -12.07 8.89
N LYS A 66 5.57 -12.86 8.65
CA LYS A 66 5.29 -13.46 7.34
C LYS A 66 4.13 -12.73 6.70
N VAL A 67 4.36 -12.13 5.54
CA VAL A 67 3.29 -11.56 4.70
C VAL A 67 2.81 -12.66 3.77
N TYR A 68 1.56 -13.07 3.90
CA TYR A 68 0.90 -13.98 2.96
C TYR A 68 -0.02 -13.13 2.08
N GLY A 69 0.15 -13.25 0.76
CA GLY A 69 -0.67 -12.59 -0.26
C GLY A 69 -1.76 -13.48 -0.82
#